data_AF-A0A661C2I1-F1
#
_entry.id   AF-A0A661C2I1-F1
#
_cell.length_a   1.000
_cell.length_b   1.000
_cell.length_c   1.000
_cell.angle_alpha   90.00
_cell.angle_beta   90.00
_cell.angle_gamma   90.00
#
_symmetry.space_group_name_H-M   'P 1'
#
loop_
_entity.id
_entity.type
_entity.pdbx_description
1 polymer ?
#
loop_
_entity_poly.entity_id
_entity_poly.type
_entity_poly.pdbx_seq_one_letter_code
_entity_poly.pdbx_strand_id
1 'polypeptide(L)'
;MFPLPPQPETKSPSAQRLSTFETLRRNALENRRAIHHLRHEGQGQALNSAHGTCWGGFNAVTEFVDHHCPTSGNPMVSAMFGRGAGIKRRAFEMFLKTVK
;
A
#
# COMPACT_ATOMS: atom_id res chain seq x y z
N MET A 1 -6.31 -5.81 5.18
CA MET A 1 -5.76 -6.46 3.98
C MET A 1 -6.14 -5.60 2.77
N PHE A 2 -5.20 -5.22 1.92
CA PHE A 2 -5.50 -4.33 0.78
C PHE A 2 -6.41 -5.05 -0.22
N PRO A 3 -7.53 -4.43 -0.66
CA PRO A 3 -8.43 -5.06 -1.60
C PRO A 3 -7.74 -5.18 -2.96
N LEU A 4 -7.90 -6.35 -3.60
CA LEU A 4 -7.57 -6.46 -5.02
C LEU A 4 -8.54 -5.60 -5.82
N PRO A 5 -8.13 -5.06 -6.98
CA PRO A 5 -9.07 -4.39 -7.87
C PRO A 5 -10.25 -5.34 -8.17
N PRO A 6 -11.49 -4.83 -8.17
CA PRO A 6 -12.66 -5.63 -8.49
C PRO A 6 -12.59 -6.11 -9.95
N GLN A 7 -13.06 -7.33 -10.20
CA GLN A 7 -13.15 -7.84 -11.57
C GLN A 7 -14.12 -6.97 -12.39
N PRO A 8 -13.86 -6.78 -13.70
CA PRO A 8 -14.78 -6.03 -14.55
C PRO A 8 -16.16 -6.71 -14.58
N GLU A 9 -17.21 -5.98 -14.19
CA GLU A 9 -18.57 -6.51 -14.00
C GLU A 9 -19.28 -6.95 -15.31
N THR A 10 -18.73 -6.56 -16.46
CA THR A 10 -19.33 -6.85 -17.77
C THR A 10 -19.09 -8.29 -18.20
N LYS A 11 -20.13 -9.01 -18.65
CA LYS A 11 -20.07 -10.41 -19.13
C LYS A 11 -19.01 -10.66 -20.22
N SER A 12 -18.68 -9.64 -21.03
CA SER A 12 -17.60 -9.67 -22.03
C SER A 12 -16.85 -8.33 -22.04
N PRO A 13 -15.82 -8.17 -21.19
CA PRO A 13 -15.02 -6.95 -21.17
C PRO A 13 -14.18 -6.83 -22.45
N SER A 14 -13.94 -5.62 -22.94
CA SER A 14 -13.01 -5.42 -24.06
C SER A 14 -11.58 -5.85 -23.68
N ALA A 15 -10.79 -6.29 -24.68
CA ALA A 15 -9.42 -6.75 -24.47
C ALA A 15 -8.54 -5.72 -23.72
N GLN A 16 -8.71 -4.42 -24.02
CA GLN A 16 -8.00 -3.34 -23.34
C GLN A 16 -8.37 -3.19 -21.86
N ARG A 17 -9.64 -3.42 -21.49
CA ARG A 17 -10.06 -3.37 -20.08
C ARG A 17 -9.48 -4.55 -19.30
N LEU A 18 -9.44 -5.74 -19.91
CA LEU A 18 -8.83 -6.92 -19.32
C LEU A 18 -7.34 -6.69 -19.06
N SER A 19 -6.59 -6.21 -20.06
CA SER A 19 -5.15 -5.96 -19.90
C SER A 19 -4.85 -4.87 -18.85
N THR A 20 -5.68 -3.82 -18.80
CA THR A 20 -5.57 -2.77 -17.79
C THR A 20 -5.85 -3.34 -16.39
N PHE A 21 -6.92 -4.13 -16.23
CA PHE A 21 -7.26 -4.79 -14.98
C PHE A 21 -6.13 -5.71 -14.50
N GLU A 22 -5.58 -6.54 -15.39
CA GLU A 22 -4.46 -7.43 -15.07
C GLU A 22 -3.22 -6.67 -14.63
N THR A 23 -2.91 -5.55 -15.29
CA THR A 23 -1.80 -4.67 -14.92
C THR A 23 -2.01 -4.09 -13.52
N LEU A 24 -3.19 -3.54 -13.24
CA LEU A 24 -3.53 -3.00 -11.92
C LEU A 24 -3.47 -4.08 -10.83
N ARG A 25 -3.99 -5.27 -11.13
CA ARG A 25 -3.96 -6.43 -10.21
C ARG A 25 -2.53 -6.86 -9.91
N ARG A 26 -1.67 -6.94 -10.93
CA ARG A 26 -0.25 -7.28 -10.78
C ARG A 26 0.45 -6.28 -9.87
N ASN A 27 0.32 -4.99 -10.16
CA ASN A 27 0.92 -3.92 -9.36
C ASN A 27 0.41 -3.95 -7.92
N ALA A 28 -0.89 -4.21 -7.70
CA ALA A 28 -1.44 -4.34 -6.36
C ALA A 28 -0.84 -5.52 -5.57
N LEU A 29 -0.62 -6.66 -6.24
CA LEU A 29 0.01 -7.84 -5.64
C LEU A 29 1.50 -7.60 -5.34
N GLU A 30 2.22 -6.90 -6.22
CA GLU A 30 3.62 -6.52 -6.02
C GLU A 30 3.77 -5.55 -4.84
N ASN A 31 2.98 -4.48 -4.81
CA ASN A 31 2.97 -3.53 -3.69
C ASN A 31 2.63 -4.23 -2.37
N ARG A 32 1.68 -5.16 -2.38
CA ARG A 32 1.34 -5.96 -1.20
C ARG A 32 2.53 -6.79 -0.71
N ARG A 33 3.26 -7.44 -1.62
CA ARG A 33 4.45 -8.23 -1.28
C ARG A 33 5.55 -7.34 -0.71
N ALA A 34 5.78 -6.17 -1.30
CA ALA A 34 6.75 -5.20 -0.81
C ALA A 34 6.41 -4.73 0.61
N ILE A 35 5.16 -4.33 0.87
CA ILE A 35 4.72 -3.91 2.22
C ILE A 35 4.82 -5.06 3.22
N HIS A 36 4.46 -6.29 2.82
CA HIS A 36 4.60 -7.46 3.69
C HIS A 36 6.06 -7.70 4.06
N HIS A 37 6.98 -7.60 3.10
CA HIS A 37 8.41 -7.72 3.37
C HIS A 37 8.89 -6.62 4.34
N LEU A 38 8.52 -5.36 4.10
CA LEU A 38 8.86 -4.22 4.96
C LEU A 38 8.25 -4.31 6.36
N ARG A 39 7.22 -5.13 6.59
CA ARG A 39 6.70 -5.39 7.94
C ARG A 39 7.64 -6.25 8.78
N HIS A 40 8.53 -7.00 8.13
CA HIS A 40 9.48 -7.89 8.79
C HIS A 40 10.91 -7.33 8.72
N GLU A 41 11.31 -6.86 7.56
CA GLU A 41 12.70 -6.44 7.25
C GLU A 41 12.84 -4.92 7.05
N GLY A 42 11.75 -4.17 7.23
CA GLY A 42 11.76 -2.71 7.06
C GLY A 42 12.48 -1.98 8.19
N GLN A 43 12.75 -0.70 7.96
CA GLN A 43 13.47 0.13 8.91
C GLN A 43 12.67 0.27 10.23
N GLY A 44 13.35 -0.02 11.34
CA GLY A 44 12.74 0.06 12.67
C GLY A 44 11.77 -1.07 13.03
N GLN A 45 11.59 -2.09 12.18
CA GLN A 45 10.73 -3.23 12.53
C GLN A 45 11.29 -4.11 13.64
N ALA A 46 12.60 -4.10 13.85
CA ALA A 46 13.25 -4.81 14.96
C ALA A 46 12.99 -4.17 16.34
N LEU A 47 12.39 -2.97 16.40
CA LEU A 47 12.04 -2.33 17.66
C LEU A 47 10.89 -3.08 18.33
N ASN A 48 10.98 -3.31 19.65
CA ASN A 48 9.94 -4.00 20.43
C ASN A 48 8.54 -3.36 20.29
N SER A 49 8.48 -2.04 20.09
CA SER A 49 7.22 -1.31 19.88
C SER A 49 6.59 -1.52 18.51
N ALA A 50 7.38 -1.96 17.52
CA ALA A 50 6.96 -2.15 16.14
C ALA A 50 6.79 -3.64 15.79
N HIS A 51 7.74 -4.49 16.20
CA HIS A 51 7.82 -5.90 15.81
C HIS A 51 6.52 -6.66 16.10
N GLY A 52 5.92 -7.23 15.05
CA GLY A 52 4.69 -8.03 15.17
C GLY A 52 3.41 -7.24 15.47
N THR A 53 3.49 -5.93 15.71
CA THR A 53 2.34 -5.10 16.10
C THR A 53 1.62 -4.48 14.88
N CYS A 54 0.42 -3.93 15.11
CA CYS A 54 -0.26 -3.09 14.12
C CYS A 54 0.49 -1.77 13.86
N TRP A 55 1.24 -1.27 14.84
CA TRP A 55 2.10 -0.08 14.69
C TRP A 55 3.23 -0.35 13.69
N GLY A 56 3.91 -1.49 13.79
CA GLY A 56 4.90 -1.91 12.78
C GLY A 56 4.28 -2.06 11.39
N GLY A 57 3.04 -2.56 11.31
CA GLY A 57 2.29 -2.61 10.04
C GLY A 57 2.02 -1.23 9.43
N PHE A 58 1.71 -0.22 10.25
CA PHE A 58 1.57 1.16 9.79
C PHE A 58 2.91 1.73 9.31
N ASN A 59 4.00 1.51 10.06
CA ASN A 59 5.34 1.97 9.68
C ASN A 59 5.81 1.36 8.33
N ALA A 60 5.50 0.08 8.08
CA ALA A 60 5.80 -0.55 6.79
C ALA A 60 5.08 0.13 5.61
N VAL A 61 3.85 0.61 5.83
CA VAL A 61 3.10 1.35 4.80
C VAL A 61 3.70 2.74 4.58
N THR A 62 4.11 3.44 5.65
CA THR A 62 4.74 4.75 5.50
C THR A 62 6.09 4.65 4.78
N GLU A 63 6.92 3.68 5.14
CA GLU A 63 8.19 3.40 4.46
C GLU A 63 7.96 3.07 2.99
N PHE A 64 6.99 2.19 2.69
CA PHE A 64 6.63 1.87 1.31
C PHE A 64 6.24 3.12 0.52
N VAL A 65 5.35 3.95 1.05
CA VAL A 65 4.87 5.16 0.37
C VAL A 65 5.99 6.18 0.15
N ASP A 66 6.86 6.34 1.14
CA ASP A 66 7.86 7.40 1.14
C ASP A 66 9.12 7.03 0.34
N HIS A 67 9.43 5.73 0.21
CA HIS A 67 10.69 5.27 -0.41
C HIS A 67 10.52 4.32 -1.59
N HIS A 68 9.44 3.54 -1.66
CA HIS A 68 9.31 2.44 -2.62
C HIS A 68 8.16 2.59 -3.62
N CYS A 69 7.17 3.42 -3.31
CA CYS A 69 5.97 3.57 -4.12
C CYS A 69 6.26 4.42 -5.36
N PRO A 70 6.02 3.90 -6.58
CA PRO A 70 6.23 4.66 -7.79
C PRO A 70 5.29 5.87 -7.82
N THR A 71 5.85 7.04 -8.09
CA THR A 71 5.11 8.30 -8.14
C THR A 71 5.26 8.95 -9.52
N SER A 72 4.15 9.42 -10.09
CA SER A 72 4.16 10.29 -11.26
C SER A 72 4.39 11.73 -10.79
N GLY A 73 5.59 12.29 -10.99
CA GLY A 73 5.95 13.63 -10.55
C GLY A 73 6.87 13.63 -9.32
N ASN A 74 6.86 14.72 -8.54
CA ASN A 74 7.76 14.87 -7.40
C ASN A 74 7.37 13.89 -6.25
N PRO A 75 8.27 12.95 -5.86
CA PRO A 75 7.97 11.96 -4.82
C PRO A 75 7.65 12.58 -3.46
N MET A 76 8.38 13.61 -3.06
CA MET A 76 8.20 14.30 -1.78
C MET A 76 6.83 14.98 -1.70
N VAL A 77 6.42 15.67 -2.77
CA VAL A 77 5.09 16.31 -2.83
C VAL A 77 3.98 15.25 -2.75
N SER A 78 4.14 14.11 -3.43
CA SER A 78 3.18 13.00 -3.35
C SER A 78 3.08 12.41 -1.94
N ALA A 79 4.23 12.18 -1.30
CA ALA A 79 4.35 11.63 0.04
C ALA A 79 3.74 12.55 1.11
N MET A 80 3.93 13.86 0.99
CA MET A 80 3.51 14.85 1.99
C MET A 80 2.10 15.39 1.76
N PHE A 81 1.70 15.61 0.51
CA PHE A 81 0.45 16.32 0.19
C PHE A 81 -0.44 15.63 -0.86
N GLY A 82 0.11 14.69 -1.62
CA GLY A 82 -0.59 14.04 -2.73
C GLY A 82 -1.21 12.68 -2.39
N ARG A 83 -1.16 11.78 -3.38
CA ARG A 83 -1.71 10.42 -3.22
C ARG A 83 -1.06 9.65 -2.07
N GLY A 84 0.25 9.83 -1.87
CA GLY A 84 0.98 9.20 -0.76
C GLY A 84 0.42 9.61 0.60
N ALA A 85 0.19 10.91 0.82
CA ALA A 85 -0.44 11.41 2.05
C ALA A 85 -1.81 10.78 2.31
N GLY A 86 -2.63 10.64 1.26
CA GLY A 86 -3.93 9.96 1.34
C GLY A 86 -3.84 8.49 1.75
N ILE A 87 -2.85 7.75 1.22
CA ILE A 87 -2.60 6.35 1.58
C ILE A 87 -2.18 6.26 3.05
N LYS A 88 -1.22 7.09 3.49
CA LYS A 88 -0.75 7.11 4.88
C LYS A 88 -1.87 7.44 5.85
N ARG A 89 -2.74 8.40 5.52
CA ARG A 89 -3.92 8.73 6.33
C ARG A 89 -4.88 7.55 6.49
N ARG A 90 -5.23 6.86 5.40
CA ARG A 90 -6.10 5.68 5.46
C ARG A 90 -5.48 4.55 6.28
N ALA A 91 -4.18 4.33 6.14
CA ALA A 91 -3.47 3.32 6.94
C ALA A 91 -3.49 3.67 8.43
N PHE A 92 -3.31 4.95 8.78
CA PHE A 92 -3.41 5.43 10.15
C PHE A 92 -4.82 5.26 10.72
N GLU A 93 -5.86 5.61 9.97
CA GLU A 93 -7.26 5.38 10.37
C GLU A 93 -7.56 3.90 10.62
N MET A 94 -6.97 2.99 9.83
CA MET A 94 -7.09 1.55 10.07
C MET A 94 -6.36 1.13 11.34
N PHE A 95 -5.15 1.63 11.58
CA PHE A 95 -4.40 1.39 12.81
C PHE A 95 -5.19 1.85 14.04
N LEU A 96 -5.77 3.06 14.02
CA LEU A 96 -6.59 3.57 15.12
C LEU A 96 -7.80 2.69 15.44
N LYS A 97 -8.34 1.94 14.48
CA LYS A 97 -9.44 0.98 14.74
C LYS A 97 -8.98 -0.29 15.46
N THR A 98 -7.70 -0.62 15.39
CA THR A 98 -7.11 -1.82 16.03
C THR A 98 -6.65 -1.58 17.45
N VAL A 99 -6.35 -0.33 17.81
CA VAL A 99 -6.11 0.11 19.19
C VAL A 99 -7.46 0.47 19.81
N LYS A 100 -8.14 -0.54 20.36
CA LYS A 100 -9.34 -0.40 21.17
C LYS A 100 -9.16 -1.18 22.46
#